data_AF-A0A960LR87-F1
#
_entry.id   AF-A0A960LR87-F1
#
_cell.length_a   1.000
_cell.length_b   1.000
_cell.length_c   1.000
_cell.angle_alpha   90.00
_cell.angle_beta   90.00
_cell.angle_gamma   90.00
#
_symmetry.space_group_name_H-M   'P 1'
#
loop_
_entity.id
_entity.type
_entity.pdbx_description
1 polymer ?
#
loop_
_entity_poly.entity_id
_entity_poly.type
_entity_poly.pdbx_seq_one_letter_code
_entity_poly.pdbx_strand_id
1 'polypeptide(L)'
;ATDYCLGVATDGTGRVFVTGESSLEASFAGKTLTSRGATDIYVAALDERGGLEWCVTSGGEKGDNAYTMAWHPDGRLVIGGGCTAPATFDATTMTSPGGAEAYGAILKIK
;
A
#
# COMPACT_ATOMS: atom_id res chain seq x y z
N ALA A 1 16.28 -8.60 -0.71
CA ALA A 1 15.01 -8.20 -0.09
C ALA A 1 14.92 -6.68 -0.21
N THR A 2 13.77 -6.21 -0.67
CA THR A 2 13.42 -4.80 -0.85
C THR A 2 12.17 -4.56 -0.02
N ASP A 3 12.33 -3.98 1.16
CA ASP A 3 11.25 -3.73 2.09
C ASP A 3 11.32 -2.26 2.53
N TYR A 4 10.33 -1.47 2.14
CA TYR A 4 10.29 -0.04 2.35
C TYR A 4 8.99 0.42 2.99
N CYS A 5 9.08 1.50 3.78
CA CYS A 5 7.94 2.28 4.25
C CYS A 5 8.16 3.70 3.75
N LEU A 6 7.36 4.14 2.77
CA LEU A 6 7.64 5.33 1.96
C LEU A 6 6.59 6.43 2.12
N GLY A 7 5.36 6.08 2.53
CA GLY A 7 4.30 7.05 2.76
C GLY A 7 3.72 6.94 4.16
N VAL A 8 3.39 8.10 4.75
CA VAL A 8 2.68 8.21 6.03
C VAL A 8 1.60 9.28 5.95
N ALA A 9 0.45 9.00 6.54
CA ALA A 9 -0.64 9.96 6.70
C ALA A 9 -1.29 9.76 8.07
N THR A 10 -2.00 10.77 8.57
CA THR A 10 -2.81 10.66 9.80
C THR A 10 -4.22 11.16 9.52
N ASP A 11 -5.21 10.65 10.26
CA ASP A 11 -6.58 11.17 10.17
C ASP A 11 -6.85 12.40 11.05
N GLY A 12 -5.84 12.82 11.83
CA GLY A 12 -5.96 13.90 12.81
C GLY A 12 -6.60 13.50 14.14
N THR A 13 -7.02 12.24 14.30
CA THR A 13 -7.63 11.71 15.55
C THR A 13 -6.67 10.86 16.38
N GLY A 14 -5.49 10.56 15.84
CA GLY A 14 -4.47 9.72 16.48
C GLY A 14 -4.16 8.43 15.72
N ARG A 15 -4.96 8.08 14.70
CA ARG A 15 -4.67 6.95 13.81
C ARG A 15 -3.63 7.36 12.77
N VAL A 16 -2.67 6.47 12.54
CA VAL A 16 -1.60 6.62 11.57
C VAL A 16 -1.75 5.58 10.48
N PHE A 17 -1.60 6.00 9.23
CA PHE A 17 -1.56 5.12 8.08
C PHE A 17 -0.16 5.12 7.49
N VAL A 18 0.34 3.95 7.11
CA VAL A 18 1.60 3.80 6.39
C VAL A 18 1.43 3.01 5.11
N THR A 19 2.26 3.27 4.12
CA THR A 19 2.33 2.50 2.88
C THR A 19 3.78 2.34 2.41
N GLY A 20 4.01 1.31 1.61
CA GLY A 20 5.28 1.04 0.96
C GLY A 20 5.21 -0.26 0.20
N GLU A 21 6.36 -0.87 -0.06
CA GLU A 21 6.47 -2.15 -0.74
C GLU A 21 7.29 -3.16 0.05
N SER A 22 7.03 -4.43 -0.19
CA SER A 22 7.80 -5.55 0.33
C SER A 22 8.12 -6.55 -0.77
N SER A 23 9.23 -7.28 -0.63
CA SER A 23 9.61 -8.38 -1.53
C SER A 23 9.57 -9.72 -0.80
N LEU A 24 9.34 -10.82 -1.52
CA LEU A 24 9.38 -12.17 -0.95
C LEU A 24 8.43 -12.29 0.26
N GLU A 25 8.94 -12.75 1.40
CA GLU A 25 8.27 -12.68 2.69
C GLU A 25 8.89 -11.56 3.53
N ALA A 26 8.06 -10.62 3.95
CA ALA A 26 8.40 -9.59 4.90
C ALA A 26 7.56 -9.74 6.18
N SER A 27 8.02 -9.15 7.28
CA SER A 27 7.24 -9.06 8.52
C SER A 27 6.95 -7.61 8.85
N PHE A 28 5.69 -7.28 9.03
CA PHE A 28 5.25 -5.95 9.45
C PHE A 28 4.32 -6.06 10.65
N ALA A 29 4.75 -5.50 11.80
CA ALA A 29 4.00 -5.53 13.05
C ALA A 29 3.47 -6.94 13.42
N GLY A 30 4.27 -7.98 13.19
CA GLY A 30 3.91 -9.37 13.47
C GLY A 30 3.01 -10.04 12.43
N LYS A 31 2.69 -9.38 11.32
CA LYS A 31 2.05 -9.97 10.14
C LYS A 31 3.11 -10.33 9.09
N THR A 32 3.04 -11.55 8.56
CA THR A 32 3.78 -11.90 7.35
C THR A 32 3.09 -11.29 6.13
N LEU A 33 3.85 -10.57 5.31
CA LEU A 33 3.45 -10.06 4.01
C LEU A 33 4.16 -10.91 2.96
N THR A 34 3.42 -11.47 2.01
CA THR A 34 3.97 -12.30 0.94
C THR A 34 3.68 -11.64 -0.40
N SER A 35 4.74 -11.30 -1.13
CA SER A 35 4.61 -10.69 -2.46
C SER A 35 4.29 -11.74 -3.51
N ARG A 36 3.46 -11.36 -4.50
CA ARG A 36 3.10 -12.20 -5.66
C ARG A 36 4.10 -12.04 -6.80
N GLY A 37 4.81 -10.91 -6.84
CA GLY A 37 5.85 -10.63 -7.82
C GLY A 37 7.19 -10.23 -7.17
N ALA A 38 7.88 -9.29 -7.80
CA ALA A 38 9.17 -8.80 -7.32
C ALA A 38 9.01 -7.94 -6.05
N THR A 39 7.98 -7.09 -6.04
CA THR A 39 7.55 -6.28 -4.91
C THR A 39 6.04 -6.13 -4.96
N ASP A 40 5.40 -6.18 -3.81
CA ASP A 40 3.97 -5.89 -3.65
C ASP A 40 3.81 -4.76 -2.64
N ILE A 41 2.76 -3.97 -2.83
CA ILE A 41 2.42 -2.84 -1.98
C ILE A 41 1.73 -3.33 -0.72
N TYR A 42 1.94 -2.62 0.38
CA TYR A 42 1.09 -2.70 1.55
C TYR A 42 0.55 -1.33 1.96
N VAL A 43 -0.61 -1.36 2.62
CA VAL A 43 -1.19 -0.23 3.35
C VAL A 43 -1.57 -0.76 4.73
N ALA A 44 -1.20 -0.03 5.78
CA ALA A 44 -1.55 -0.42 7.14
C ALA A 44 -2.07 0.77 7.94
N ALA A 45 -2.99 0.49 8.86
CA ALA A 45 -3.38 1.41 9.92
C ALA A 45 -2.82 0.96 11.26
N LEU A 46 -2.35 1.95 12.01
CA LEU A 46 -1.81 1.83 13.35
C LEU A 46 -2.64 2.72 14.28
N ASP A 47 -2.94 2.22 15.48
CA ASP A 47 -3.53 3.00 16.54
C ASP A 47 -2.54 4.04 17.11
N GLU A 48 -3.03 4.91 18.01
CA GLU A 48 -2.23 5.97 18.65
C GLU A 48 -1.01 5.45 19.44
N ARG A 49 -0.96 4.16 19.75
CA ARG A 49 0.12 3.49 20.47
C ARG A 49 1.06 2.72 19.54
N GLY A 50 0.83 2.78 18.23
CA GLY A 50 1.56 2.02 17.22
C GLY A 50 1.12 0.56 17.10
N GLY A 51 -0.02 0.18 17.70
CA GLY A 51 -0.62 -1.14 17.54
C GLY A 51 -1.24 -1.31 16.16
N LEU A 52 -1.00 -2.46 15.52
CA LEU A 52 -1.57 -2.75 14.20
C LEU A 52 -3.08 -2.97 14.28
N GLU A 53 -3.85 -2.09 13.65
CA GLU A 53 -5.29 -2.28 13.48
C GLU A 53 -5.58 -3.19 12.27
N TRP A 54 -4.99 -2.86 11.12
CA TRP A 54 -5.09 -3.66 9.90
C TRP A 54 -3.90 -3.43 8.97
N CYS A 55 -3.62 -4.43 8.13
CA CYS A 55 -2.66 -4.35 7.04
C CYS A 55 -3.24 -5.10 5.83
N VAL A 56 -3.20 -4.46 4.67
CA VAL A 56 -3.65 -5.03 3.40
C VAL A 56 -2.52 -4.94 2.39
N THR A 57 -2.38 -5.98 1.56
CA THR A 57 -1.40 -6.02 0.47
C THR A 57 -2.07 -6.06 -0.88
N SER A 58 -1.39 -5.53 -1.89
CA SER A 58 -1.84 -5.51 -3.27
C SER A 58 -0.65 -5.53 -4.22
N GLY A 59 -0.79 -6.25 -5.32
CA GLY A 59 0.25 -6.43 -6.32
C GLY A 59 -0.13 -7.50 -7.34
N GLY A 60 0.70 -7.61 -8.36
CA GLY A 60 0.60 -8.56 -9.46
C GLY A 60 1.85 -9.41 -9.62
N GLU A 61 2.09 -9.92 -10.83
CA GLU A 61 3.20 -10.84 -11.10
C GLU A 61 4.58 -10.14 -11.21
N LYS A 62 4.63 -8.80 -11.14
CA LYS A 62 5.86 -8.01 -11.30
C LYS A 62 6.11 -7.09 -10.11
N GLY A 63 6.78 -5.95 -10.33
CA GLY A 63 7.06 -4.98 -9.27
C GLY A 63 5.96 -3.94 -9.18
N ASP A 64 5.45 -3.77 -7.97
CA ASP A 64 4.45 -2.79 -7.57
C ASP A 64 4.96 -2.00 -6.37
N ASN A 65 4.91 -0.67 -6.46
CA ASN A 65 5.50 0.24 -5.48
C ASN A 65 4.48 1.28 -5.03
N ALA A 66 4.57 1.73 -3.78
CA ALA A 66 3.77 2.83 -3.26
C ALA A 66 4.68 3.88 -2.62
N TYR A 67 4.67 5.09 -3.18
CA TYR A 67 5.63 6.14 -2.83
C TYR A 67 5.03 7.23 -1.93
N THR A 68 3.73 7.46 -2.03
CA THR A 68 3.08 8.56 -1.30
C THR A 68 1.67 8.19 -0.89
N MET A 69 1.20 8.86 0.15
CA MET A 69 -0.15 8.72 0.65
C MET A 69 -0.65 10.04 1.26
N ALA A 70 -1.93 10.31 1.09
CA ALA A 70 -2.61 11.45 1.69
C ALA A 70 -3.97 11.04 2.26
N TRP A 71 -4.31 11.56 3.44
CA TRP A 71 -5.64 11.45 4.02
C TRP A 71 -6.54 12.57 3.53
N HIS A 72 -7.78 12.24 3.23
CA HIS A 72 -8.87 13.19 3.02
C HIS A 72 -9.87 13.06 4.18
N PRO A 73 -10.33 14.18 4.78
CA PRO A 73 -11.23 14.19 5.96
C PRO A 73 -12.57 13.46 5.82
N ASP A 74 -12.93 12.99 4.63
CA ASP A 74 -14.17 12.23 4.37
C ASP A 74 -13.99 10.71 4.45
N GLY A 75 -12.87 10.22 5.01
CA GLY A 75 -12.63 8.79 5.16
C GLY A 75 -11.82 8.15 4.05
N ARG A 76 -11.08 8.93 3.23
CA ARG A 76 -10.36 8.40 2.07
C ARG A 76 -8.86 8.54 2.21
N LEU A 77 -8.14 7.48 1.85
CA LEU A 77 -6.71 7.52 1.58
C LEU A 77 -6.47 7.55 0.08
N VAL A 78 -5.68 8.50 -0.37
CA VAL A 78 -5.16 8.56 -1.74
C VAL A 78 -3.73 8.05 -1.71
N ILE A 79 -3.42 7.06 -2.54
CA ILE A 79 -2.09 6.42 -2.62
C ILE A 79 -1.55 6.63 -4.02
N GLY A 80 -0.28 6.99 -4.14
CA GLY A 80 0.42 7.16 -5.41
C GLY A 80 1.67 6.28 -5.49
N GLY A 81 1.93 5.73 -6.67
CA GLY A 81 3.02 4.79 -6.86
C GLY A 81 3.27 4.43 -8.32
N GLY A 82 3.89 3.29 -8.55
CA GLY A 82 4.06 2.73 -9.89
C GLY A 82 3.88 1.22 -9.92
N CYS A 83 3.38 0.69 -11.04
CA CYS A 83 3.27 -0.75 -11.31
C CYS A 83 3.90 -1.07 -12.66
N THR A 84 4.35 -2.32 -12.84
CA THR A 84 5.00 -2.81 -14.08
C THR A 84 4.19 -3.89 -14.81
N ALA A 85 3.03 -4.23 -14.25
CA ALA A 85 2.01 -5.14 -14.76
C ALA A 85 0.66 -4.72 -14.16
N PRO A 86 -0.46 -5.29 -14.62
CA PRO A 86 -1.74 -5.01 -13.99
C PRO A 86 -1.74 -5.36 -12.49
N ALA A 87 -2.14 -4.41 -11.66
CA ALA A 87 -2.18 -4.53 -10.20
C ALA A 87 -3.61 -4.26 -9.70
N THR A 88 -4.10 -5.04 -8.73
CA THR A 88 -5.48 -4.95 -8.27
C THR A 88 -5.55 -4.56 -6.80
N PHE A 89 -6.13 -3.39 -6.54
CA PHE A 89 -6.42 -2.87 -5.20
C PHE A 89 -7.91 -3.01 -4.92
N ASP A 90 -8.25 -3.93 -4.02
CA ASP A 90 -9.65 -4.27 -3.73
C ASP A 90 -10.43 -4.58 -5.03
N ALA A 91 -11.46 -3.79 -5.37
CA ALA A 91 -12.24 -3.96 -6.61
C ALA A 91 -11.65 -3.24 -7.84
N THR A 92 -10.52 -2.54 -7.71
CA THR A 92 -9.96 -1.71 -8.78
C THR A 92 -8.69 -2.35 -9.35
N THR A 93 -8.77 -2.85 -10.57
CA THR A 93 -7.60 -3.29 -11.34
C THR A 93 -7.07 -2.15 -12.20
N MET A 94 -5.78 -1.88 -12.08
CA MET A 94 -5.06 -0.98 -12.95
C MET A 94 -4.33 -1.78 -14.01
N THR A 95 -4.46 -1.41 -15.28
CA THR A 95 -3.84 -2.12 -16.40
C THR A 95 -2.74 -1.29 -17.04
N SER A 96 -1.54 -1.87 -17.15
CA SER A 96 -0.44 -1.35 -17.96
C SER A 96 -0.54 -1.89 -19.40
N PRO A 97 -0.52 -1.05 -20.45
CA PRO A 97 -0.44 -1.52 -21.83
C PRO A 97 0.99 -1.96 -22.26
N GLY A 98 1.97 -2.04 -21.36
CA GLY A 98 3.27 -2.66 -21.67
C GLY A 98 4.53 -2.04 -21.04
N GLY A 99 4.43 -1.33 -19.92
CA GLY A 99 5.56 -0.62 -19.30
C GLY A 99 5.47 -0.50 -17.78
N ALA A 100 6.29 0.40 -17.21
CA ALA A 100 6.11 0.89 -15.86
C ALA A 100 5.25 2.15 -15.91
N GLU A 101 4.13 2.18 -15.18
CA GLU A 101 3.20 3.31 -15.18
C GLU A 101 2.99 3.83 -13.77
N ALA A 102 2.89 5.16 -13.66
CA ALA A 102 2.44 5.80 -12.44
C ALA A 102 0.95 5.52 -12.22
N TYR A 103 0.57 5.32 -10.96
CA TYR A 103 -0.83 5.15 -10.57
C TYR A 103 -1.26 6.03 -9.40
N GLY A 104 -2.58 6.24 -9.30
CA GLY A 104 -3.26 6.79 -8.14
C GLY A 104 -4.45 5.92 -7.75
N ALA A 105 -4.50 5.47 -6.49
CA ALA A 105 -5.58 4.65 -5.94
C ALA A 105 -6.29 5.36 -4.79
N ILE A 106 -7.58 5.13 -4.62
CA ILE A 106 -8.38 5.63 -3.49
C ILE A 106 -8.85 4.44 -2.67
N LEU A 107 -8.46 4.39 -1.40
CA LEU A 107 -8.98 3.45 -0.42
C LEU A 107 -10.00 4.16 0.48
N LYS A 108 -11.22 3.63 0.55
CA LYS A 108 -12.25 4.12 1.48
C LYS A 108 -12.13 3.37 2.80
N ILE A 109 -11.92 4.10 3.88
CA ILE A 109 -11.87 3.57 5.24
C ILE A 109 -13.27 3.69 5.85
N LYS A 110 -13.78 2.58 6.40
CA LYS A 110 -15.06 2.55 7.13
C LYS A 110 -14.87 2.96 8.58
#